data_AF-A0A2D2LYP6-F1
#
_entry.id   AF-A0A2D2LYP6-F1
#
_cell.length_a   1.000
_cell.length_b   1.000
_cell.length_c   1.000
_cell.angle_alpha   90.00
_cell.angle_beta   90.00
_cell.angle_gamma   90.00
#
_symmetry.space_group_name_H-M   'P 1'
#
loop_
_entity.id
_entity.type
_entity.pdbx_description
1 polymer ?
#
loop_
_entity_poly.entity_id
_entity_poly.type
_entity_poly.pdbx_seq_one_letter_code
_entity_poly.pdbx_strand_id
1 'polypeptide(L)'
;MSNNILTIESLLADSVPTSNYEWADEFPNLSLKIPNTNFEGDRTSLLKECSIYNDFDIEKFYNSYKNHSETQLIIEFLNHHAFQFNSRRRFRESKRIQNIIDQVIKQSASLNIVIPIFCVIGNRAKRIEPTTLTFAEECSLHSLQNISSLFSKVTNIELRFQIIADSNFYVRPLGSDPVISSKNLFTIFSTTKQ
;
A
#
# COMPACT_ATOMS: atom_id res chain seq x y z
N MET A 1 -32.21 30.05 -23.00
CA MET A 1 -31.37 28.84 -22.84
C MET A 1 -30.65 28.98 -21.51
N SER A 2 -31.15 28.31 -20.48
CA SER A 2 -30.59 28.37 -19.12
C SER A 2 -29.42 27.38 -19.01
N ASN A 3 -28.23 27.90 -18.70
CA ASN A 3 -27.06 27.09 -18.39
C ASN A 3 -27.31 26.33 -17.08
N ASN A 4 -27.62 25.04 -17.16
CA ASN A 4 -27.62 24.14 -16.02
C ASN A 4 -26.17 23.95 -15.57
N ILE A 5 -25.73 24.79 -14.63
CA ILE A 5 -24.51 24.55 -13.86
C ILE A 5 -24.85 23.39 -12.91
N LEU A 6 -24.40 22.18 -13.26
CA LEU A 6 -24.35 21.05 -12.33
C LEU A 6 -23.33 21.41 -11.24
N THR A 7 -23.82 21.95 -10.12
CA THR A 7 -23.03 22.13 -8.91
C THR A 7 -22.69 20.77 -8.33
N ILE A 8 -21.50 20.64 -7.73
CA ILE A 8 -20.99 19.40 -7.09
C ILE A 8 -22.01 18.81 -6.10
N GLU A 9 -22.89 19.64 -5.52
CA GLU A 9 -24.00 19.23 -4.67
C GLU A 9 -24.98 18.26 -5.34
N SER A 10 -25.24 18.40 -6.65
CA SER A 10 -26.18 17.50 -7.35
C SER A 10 -25.61 16.11 -7.60
N LEU A 11 -24.28 15.96 -7.64
CA LEU A 11 -23.60 14.66 -7.77
C LEU A 11 -23.48 13.93 -6.43
N LEU A 12 -23.49 14.66 -5.31
CA LEU A 12 -23.43 14.10 -3.95
C LEU A 12 -24.80 13.68 -3.42
N ALA A 13 -25.89 14.21 -3.98
CA ALA A 13 -27.26 13.86 -3.60
C ALA A 13 -27.60 12.38 -3.90
N ASP A 14 -26.96 11.77 -4.91
CA ASP A 14 -27.18 10.37 -5.28
C ASP A 14 -26.36 9.37 -4.42
N SER A 15 -25.47 9.87 -3.56
CA SER A 15 -24.69 9.05 -2.61
C SER A 15 -25.35 8.94 -1.25
N VAL A 16 -26.63 8.57 -1.23
CA VAL A 16 -27.29 8.13 0.01
C VAL A 16 -26.64 6.82 0.46
N PRO A 17 -26.18 6.69 1.72
CA PRO A 17 -25.64 5.43 2.23
C PRO A 17 -26.71 4.34 2.07
N THR A 18 -26.44 3.32 1.25
CA THR A 18 -27.35 2.19 1.03
C THR A 18 -27.36 1.19 2.19
N SER A 19 -26.54 1.42 3.22
CA SER A 19 -26.49 0.59 4.42
C SER A 19 -26.82 1.43 5.65
N ASN A 20 -27.87 1.04 6.37
CA ASN A 20 -28.13 1.45 7.76
C ASN A 20 -27.09 0.78 8.68
N TYR A 21 -25.82 1.14 8.51
CA TYR A 21 -24.76 0.70 9.39
C TYR A 21 -24.69 1.69 10.55
N GLU A 22 -25.36 1.36 11.65
CA GLU A 22 -25.15 2.04 12.93
C GLU A 22 -23.86 1.50 13.55
N TRP A 23 -22.90 2.39 13.76
CA TRP A 23 -21.76 2.06 14.61
C TRP A 23 -22.29 1.79 16.01
N ALA A 24 -21.90 0.66 16.62
CA ALA A 24 -22.24 0.43 18.02
C ALA A 24 -21.66 1.56 18.87
N ASP A 25 -22.46 2.14 19.78
CA ASP A 25 -22.06 3.21 20.70
C ASP A 25 -20.80 2.87 21.51
N GLU A 26 -20.48 1.58 21.57
CA GLU A 26 -19.32 0.96 22.21
C GLU A 26 -17.99 1.21 21.48
N PHE A 27 -18.02 1.45 20.16
CA PHE A 27 -16.82 1.77 19.37
C PHE A 27 -16.58 3.28 19.39
N PRO A 28 -15.56 3.73 20.14
CA PRO A 28 -15.56 5.04 20.74
C PRO A 28 -15.22 6.11 19.71
N ASN A 29 -15.68 7.33 19.99
CA ASN A 29 -15.08 8.58 19.50
C ASN A 29 -13.54 8.47 19.47
N LEU A 30 -12.99 8.13 18.29
CA LEU A 30 -11.54 8.05 18.05
C LEU A 30 -10.84 9.42 18.19
N SER A 31 -11.62 10.50 18.32
CA SER A 31 -11.15 11.87 18.52
C SER A 31 -10.68 12.17 19.95
N LEU A 32 -11.03 11.34 20.96
CA LEU A 32 -10.70 11.62 22.37
C LEU A 32 -9.65 10.70 22.97
N LYS A 33 -9.32 9.59 22.30
CA LYS A 33 -8.15 8.77 22.66
C LYS A 33 -6.97 9.24 21.85
N ILE A 34 -6.29 10.29 22.32
CA ILE A 34 -4.88 10.47 21.96
C ILE A 34 -4.21 9.15 22.36
N PRO A 35 -3.61 8.39 21.43
CA PRO A 35 -2.89 7.17 21.79
C PRO A 35 -1.90 7.56 22.88
N ASN A 36 -1.89 6.84 24.00
CA ASN A 36 -0.93 7.11 25.06
C ASN A 36 0.47 6.84 24.50
N THR A 37 1.16 7.88 24.06
CA THR A 37 2.42 7.80 23.29
C THR A 37 3.62 7.31 24.11
N ASN A 38 3.42 6.95 25.38
CA ASN A 38 4.46 6.46 26.28
C ASN A 38 4.67 4.93 26.23
N PHE A 39 4.43 4.31 25.08
CA PHE A 39 4.53 2.86 24.88
C PHE A 39 5.33 2.51 23.60
N GLU A 40 6.62 2.81 23.57
CA GLU A 40 7.50 2.40 22.45
C GLU A 40 7.58 0.86 22.30
N GLY A 41 7.51 0.13 23.43
CA GLY A 41 7.47 -1.34 23.45
C GLY A 41 6.20 -1.93 22.81
N ASP A 42 5.05 -1.25 22.97
CA ASP A 42 3.78 -1.67 22.38
C ASP A 42 3.74 -1.33 20.88
N ARG A 43 4.25 -0.15 20.48
CA ARG A 43 4.26 0.26 19.07
C ARG A 43 5.05 -0.69 18.19
N THR A 44 6.23 -1.12 18.61
CA THR A 44 7.06 -2.06 17.82
C THR A 44 6.40 -3.44 17.73
N SER A 45 5.74 -3.89 18.80
CA SER A 45 4.99 -5.15 18.80
C SER A 45 3.80 -5.07 17.85
N LEU A 46 3.00 -4.00 17.96
CA LEU A 46 1.85 -3.73 17.10
C LEU A 46 2.26 -3.61 15.63
N LEU A 47 3.39 -2.93 15.32
CA LEU A 47 3.90 -2.85 13.95
C LEU A 47 4.20 -4.22 13.37
N LYS A 48 4.83 -5.09 14.16
CA LYS A 48 5.10 -6.47 13.76
C LYS A 48 3.81 -7.23 13.55
N GLU A 49 2.88 -7.20 14.50
CA GLU A 49 1.60 -7.91 14.40
C GLU A 49 0.77 -7.46 13.20
N CYS A 50 0.67 -6.15 12.96
CA CYS A 50 -0.13 -5.59 11.88
C CYS A 50 0.52 -5.70 10.48
N SER A 51 1.81 -6.06 10.39
CA SER A 51 2.54 -6.14 9.12
C SER A 51 2.85 -7.58 8.68
N ILE A 52 2.22 -8.58 9.31
CA ILE A 52 2.38 -10.01 8.98
C ILE A 52 1.32 -10.46 7.97
N TYR A 53 1.73 -11.32 7.05
CA TYR A 53 0.86 -11.97 6.08
C TYR A 53 0.55 -13.40 6.52
N ASN A 54 -0.43 -13.56 7.40
CA ASN A 54 -0.83 -14.87 7.93
C ASN A 54 -1.30 -15.85 6.84
N ASP A 55 -1.79 -15.32 5.72
CA ASP A 55 -2.25 -16.10 4.58
C ASP A 55 -1.12 -16.57 3.65
N PHE A 56 0.14 -16.20 3.93
CA PHE A 56 1.31 -16.64 3.17
C PHE A 56 2.20 -17.58 3.98
N ASP A 57 2.27 -18.82 3.52
CA ASP A 57 3.12 -19.87 4.06
C ASP A 57 4.20 -20.21 3.03
N ILE A 58 5.47 -19.95 3.39
CA ILE A 58 6.62 -20.13 2.49
C ILE A 58 6.74 -21.59 2.05
N GLU A 59 6.56 -22.54 2.97
CA GLU A 59 6.75 -23.96 2.67
C GLU A 59 5.64 -24.47 1.75
N LYS A 60 4.38 -24.10 2.03
CA LYS A 60 3.25 -24.44 1.16
C LYS A 60 3.39 -23.80 -0.21
N PHE A 61 3.83 -22.54 -0.26
CA PHE A 61 4.08 -21.84 -1.51
C PHE A 61 5.15 -22.57 -2.33
N TYR A 62 6.32 -22.83 -1.74
CA TYR A 62 7.41 -23.53 -2.42
C TYR A 62 6.97 -24.92 -2.91
N ASN A 63 6.30 -25.71 -2.07
CA ASN A 63 5.82 -27.04 -2.45
C ASN A 63 4.83 -27.02 -3.63
N SER A 64 3.98 -25.99 -3.71
CA SER A 64 3.01 -25.81 -4.79
C SER A 64 3.68 -25.44 -6.12
N TYR A 65 4.80 -24.72 -6.06
CA TYR A 65 5.45 -24.16 -7.24
C TYR A 65 6.85 -24.72 -7.54
N LYS A 66 7.33 -25.74 -6.81
CA LYS A 66 8.70 -26.29 -6.93
C LYS A 66 9.13 -26.78 -8.32
N ASN A 67 8.17 -27.14 -9.18
CA ASN A 67 8.44 -27.62 -10.53
C ASN A 67 8.42 -26.50 -11.58
N HIS A 68 8.11 -25.27 -11.17
CA HIS A 68 8.15 -24.12 -12.06
C HIS A 68 9.58 -23.70 -12.35
N SER A 69 9.78 -23.08 -13.52
CA SER A 69 10.98 -22.29 -13.75
C SER A 69 11.08 -21.15 -12.74
N GLU A 70 12.29 -20.64 -12.52
CA GLU A 70 12.54 -19.52 -11.61
C GLU A 70 11.69 -18.29 -11.95
N THR A 71 11.57 -17.96 -13.24
CA THR A 71 10.70 -16.89 -13.74
C THR A 71 9.24 -17.10 -13.38
N GLN A 72 8.73 -18.32 -13.55
CA GLN A 72 7.36 -18.65 -13.18
C GLN A 72 7.17 -18.58 -11.66
N LEU A 73 8.12 -19.09 -10.86
CA LEU A 73 8.06 -19.00 -9.39
C LEU A 73 7.96 -17.55 -8.92
N ILE A 74 8.77 -16.65 -9.48
CA ILE A 74 8.73 -15.20 -9.21
C ILE A 74 7.36 -14.62 -9.57
N ILE A 75 6.82 -14.94 -10.75
CA ILE A 75 5.50 -14.48 -11.18
C ILE A 75 4.40 -14.96 -10.23
N GLU A 76 4.47 -16.21 -9.78
CA GLU A 76 3.50 -16.78 -8.84
C GLU A 76 3.59 -16.12 -7.46
N PHE A 77 4.79 -15.77 -7.01
CA PHE A 77 4.95 -15.03 -5.76
C PHE A 77 4.32 -13.64 -5.88
N LEU A 78 4.64 -12.90 -6.94
CA LEU A 78 4.13 -11.53 -7.15
C LEU A 78 2.62 -11.49 -7.41
N ASN A 79 2.03 -12.60 -7.87
CA ASN A 79 0.59 -12.78 -8.04
C ASN A 79 -0.11 -13.42 -6.84
N HIS A 80 0.63 -13.77 -5.78
CA HIS A 80 0.03 -14.42 -4.62
C HIS A 80 -1.03 -13.50 -3.99
N HIS A 81 -2.17 -14.08 -3.63
CA HIS A 81 -3.33 -13.32 -3.15
C HIS A 81 -3.04 -12.47 -1.91
N ALA A 82 -2.13 -12.93 -1.04
CA ALA A 82 -1.68 -12.18 0.14
C ALA A 82 -0.97 -10.85 -0.20
N PHE A 83 -0.39 -10.72 -1.40
CA PHE A 83 0.42 -9.56 -1.80
C PHE A 83 -0.12 -8.89 -3.07
N GLN A 84 -1.32 -9.25 -3.52
CA GLN A 84 -1.71 -9.03 -4.90
C GLN A 84 -1.94 -7.54 -5.22
N PHE A 85 -1.01 -6.95 -5.97
CA PHE A 85 -1.11 -5.56 -6.44
C PHE A 85 -1.83 -5.39 -7.79
N ASN A 86 -1.92 -6.47 -8.59
CA ASN A 86 -2.38 -6.43 -9.99
C ASN A 86 -3.40 -7.54 -10.32
N SER A 87 -4.04 -7.44 -11.49
CA SER A 87 -4.89 -8.52 -12.02
C SER A 87 -4.08 -9.79 -12.30
N ARG A 88 -4.39 -10.90 -11.60
CA ARG A 88 -3.64 -12.17 -11.67
C ARG A 88 -3.38 -12.64 -13.10
N ARG A 89 -4.44 -12.69 -13.92
CA ARG A 89 -4.37 -13.21 -15.29
C ARG A 89 -3.51 -12.33 -16.18
N ARG A 90 -3.75 -11.02 -16.19
CA ARG A 90 -3.02 -10.07 -17.06
C ARG A 90 -1.54 -10.01 -16.71
N PHE A 91 -1.19 -10.10 -15.42
CA PHE A 91 0.20 -10.10 -14.99
C PHE A 91 0.92 -11.39 -15.39
N ARG A 92 0.30 -12.56 -15.13
CA ARG A 92 0.88 -13.87 -15.45
C ARG A 92 1.15 -14.04 -16.95
N GLU A 93 0.21 -13.61 -17.80
CA GLU A 93 0.30 -13.74 -19.26
C GLU A 93 1.19 -12.66 -19.93
N SER A 94 1.72 -11.70 -19.16
CA SER A 94 2.49 -10.58 -19.71
C SER A 94 3.90 -10.99 -20.13
N LYS A 95 4.11 -11.13 -21.45
CA LYS A 95 5.45 -11.36 -22.03
C LYS A 95 6.47 -10.29 -21.63
N ARG A 96 6.01 -9.04 -21.48
CA ARG A 96 6.88 -7.93 -21.05
C ARG A 96 7.42 -8.17 -19.64
N ILE A 97 6.56 -8.61 -18.71
CA ILE A 97 6.98 -8.89 -17.33
C ILE A 97 7.89 -10.11 -17.27
N GLN A 98 7.54 -11.19 -17.99
CA GLN A 98 8.39 -12.38 -18.11
C GLN A 98 9.80 -12.00 -18.59
N ASN A 99 9.90 -11.22 -19.68
CA ASN A 99 11.19 -10.77 -20.21
C ASN A 99 12.01 -9.93 -19.21
N ILE A 100 11.35 -9.07 -18.42
CA ILE A 100 12.04 -8.28 -17.38
C ILE A 100 12.59 -9.20 -16.29
N ILE A 101 11.80 -10.17 -15.84
CA ILE A 101 12.23 -11.12 -14.81
C ILE A 101 13.38 -11.99 -15.33
N ASP A 102 13.30 -12.49 -16.57
CA ASP A 102 14.38 -13.26 -17.19
C ASP A 102 15.69 -12.45 -17.27
N GLN A 103 15.60 -11.15 -17.57
CA GLN A 103 16.77 -10.26 -17.56
C GLN A 103 17.35 -10.08 -16.16
N VAL A 104 16.50 -9.91 -15.15
CA VAL A 104 16.90 -9.78 -13.74
C VAL A 104 17.64 -11.04 -13.27
N ILE A 105 17.09 -12.23 -13.56
CA ILE A 105 17.73 -13.51 -13.25
C ILE A 105 19.08 -13.62 -13.97
N LYS A 106 19.11 -13.38 -15.29
CA LYS A 106 20.32 -13.52 -16.11
C LYS A 106 21.45 -12.58 -15.66
N GLN A 107 21.11 -11.40 -15.16
CA GLN A 107 22.08 -10.38 -14.73
C GLN A 107 22.38 -10.42 -13.23
N SER A 108 21.77 -11.33 -12.48
CA SER A 108 21.83 -11.35 -11.00
C SER A 108 21.52 -9.98 -10.39
N ALA A 109 20.55 -9.28 -10.97
CA ALA A 109 20.17 -7.93 -10.56
C ALA A 109 19.05 -7.96 -9.51
N SER A 110 18.80 -6.82 -8.85
CA SER A 110 17.63 -6.65 -7.99
C SER A 110 16.37 -6.39 -8.84
N LEU A 111 15.23 -6.95 -8.43
CA LEU A 111 13.93 -6.64 -9.01
C LEU A 111 13.38 -5.37 -8.37
N ASN A 112 13.07 -4.36 -9.19
CA ASN A 112 12.50 -3.10 -8.72
C ASN A 112 11.01 -3.02 -9.07
N ILE A 113 10.15 -2.77 -8.08
CA ILE A 113 8.73 -2.49 -8.26
C ILE A 113 8.49 -1.01 -7.97
N VAL A 114 7.89 -0.31 -8.91
CA VAL A 114 7.45 1.07 -8.71
C VAL A 114 6.00 1.05 -8.22
N ILE A 115 5.74 1.66 -7.06
CA ILE A 115 4.40 1.74 -6.47
C ILE A 115 4.02 3.20 -6.22
N PRO A 116 2.95 3.71 -6.86
CA PRO A 116 2.34 4.97 -6.49
C PRO A 116 1.45 4.81 -5.25
N ILE A 117 1.88 5.33 -4.10
CA ILE A 117 1.12 5.30 -2.82
C ILE A 117 1.38 6.57 -2.00
N PHE A 118 0.64 6.72 -0.89
CA PHE A 118 0.69 7.84 0.04
C PHE A 118 0.23 9.17 -0.56
N CYS A 119 -0.78 9.13 -1.44
CA CYS A 119 -1.54 10.32 -1.80
C CYS A 119 -2.15 10.95 -0.55
N VAL A 120 -1.78 12.19 -0.27
CA VAL A 120 -2.49 12.99 0.73
C VAL A 120 -3.79 13.46 0.11
N ILE A 121 -4.93 13.08 0.68
CA ILE A 121 -6.24 13.56 0.24
C ILE A 121 -6.68 14.68 1.20
N GLY A 122 -7.03 15.85 0.66
CA GLY A 122 -7.44 17.03 1.44
C GLY A 122 -8.81 16.92 2.12
N ASN A 123 -9.42 15.74 2.15
CA ASN A 123 -10.72 15.52 2.75
C ASN A 123 -10.60 15.30 4.27
N ARG A 124 -10.92 16.33 5.05
CA ARG A 124 -10.90 16.31 6.52
C ARG A 124 -11.83 15.27 7.15
N ALA A 125 -12.88 14.82 6.46
CA ALA A 125 -13.74 13.75 6.96
C ALA A 125 -13.11 12.35 6.81
N LYS A 126 -12.05 12.20 5.99
CA LYS A 126 -11.35 10.92 5.76
C LYS A 126 -10.01 10.82 6.47
N ARG A 127 -9.44 11.94 6.95
CA ARG A 127 -8.19 11.97 7.72
C ARG A 127 -8.29 13.00 8.83
N ILE A 128 -8.07 12.56 10.07
CA ILE A 128 -8.10 13.38 11.29
C ILE A 128 -7.05 14.49 11.20
N GLU A 129 -5.86 14.20 10.65
CA GLU A 129 -4.81 15.17 10.34
C GLU A 129 -4.13 14.84 8.99
N PRO A 130 -4.25 15.70 7.95
CA PRO A 130 -3.68 15.43 6.62
C PRO A 130 -2.15 15.58 6.55
N THR A 131 -1.53 16.22 7.56
CA THR A 131 -0.10 16.57 7.60
C THR A 131 0.76 15.56 8.35
N THR A 132 0.15 14.64 9.10
CA THR A 132 0.87 13.79 10.05
C THR A 132 0.92 12.36 9.52
N LEU A 133 2.11 11.78 9.51
CA LEU A 133 2.32 10.36 9.20
C LEU A 133 1.64 9.54 10.29
N THR A 134 0.70 8.69 9.90
CA THR A 134 -0.05 7.86 10.84
C THR A 134 0.56 6.47 10.92
N PHE A 135 0.16 5.72 11.94
CA PHE A 135 0.55 4.32 12.11
C PHE A 135 0.27 3.47 10.86
N ALA A 136 -0.74 3.83 10.06
CA ALA A 136 -1.07 3.12 8.83
C ALA A 136 0.03 3.24 7.76
N GLU A 137 0.66 4.41 7.62
CA GLU A 137 1.80 4.57 6.71
C GLU A 137 3.02 3.75 7.17
N GLU A 138 3.30 3.71 8.48
CA GLU A 138 4.37 2.87 9.04
C GLU A 138 4.12 1.37 8.83
N CYS A 139 2.91 0.89 9.14
CA CYS A 139 2.51 -0.49 8.86
C CYS A 139 2.66 -0.82 7.37
N SER A 140 2.26 0.10 6.48
CA SER A 140 2.37 -0.11 5.03
C SER A 140 3.84 -0.26 4.60
N LEU A 141 4.74 0.59 5.11
CA LEU A 141 6.17 0.49 4.82
C LEU A 141 6.79 -0.81 5.35
N HIS A 142 6.51 -1.16 6.61
CA HIS A 142 6.96 -2.42 7.19
C HIS A 142 6.40 -3.63 6.44
N SER A 143 5.16 -3.56 5.98
CA SER A 143 4.53 -4.60 5.18
C SER A 143 5.23 -4.79 3.82
N LEU A 144 5.63 -3.70 3.15
CA LEU A 144 6.44 -3.78 1.92
C LEU A 144 7.82 -4.38 2.19
N GLN A 145 8.49 -4.00 3.28
CA GLN A 145 9.77 -4.60 3.68
C GLN A 145 9.63 -6.10 3.96
N ASN A 146 8.55 -6.52 4.62
CA ASN A 146 8.27 -7.92 4.89
C ASN A 146 8.05 -8.70 3.59
N ILE A 147 7.32 -8.14 2.61
CA ILE A 147 7.19 -8.75 1.28
C ILE A 147 8.57 -8.92 0.64
N SER A 148 9.42 -7.89 0.66
CA SER A 148 10.78 -7.98 0.13
C SER A 148 11.62 -9.07 0.79
N SER A 149 11.51 -9.21 2.11
CA SER A 149 12.20 -10.27 2.86
C SER A 149 11.70 -11.66 2.48
N LEU A 150 10.38 -11.85 2.40
CA LEU A 150 9.75 -13.11 2.00
C LEU A 150 10.13 -13.48 0.56
N PHE A 151 10.12 -12.51 -0.35
CA PHE A 151 10.50 -12.70 -1.74
C PHE A 151 11.95 -13.17 -1.86
N SER A 152 12.86 -12.52 -1.14
CA SER A 152 14.28 -12.88 -1.15
C SER A 152 14.51 -14.28 -0.58
N LYS A 153 13.79 -14.69 0.48
CA LYS A 153 13.85 -16.07 1.01
C LYS A 153 13.39 -17.13 0.01
N VAL A 154 12.41 -16.80 -0.84
CA VAL A 154 11.83 -17.75 -1.81
C VAL A 154 12.66 -17.83 -3.10
N THR A 155 13.21 -16.70 -3.55
CA THR A 155 13.76 -16.57 -4.90
C THR A 155 15.27 -16.31 -4.93
N ASN A 156 15.89 -16.01 -3.78
CA ASN A 156 17.25 -15.49 -3.67
C ASN A 156 17.52 -14.18 -4.43
N ILE A 157 16.48 -13.50 -4.94
CA ILE A 157 16.59 -12.22 -5.62
C ILE A 157 16.16 -11.10 -4.65
N GLU A 158 16.87 -9.99 -4.68
CA GLU A 158 16.49 -8.80 -3.91
C GLU A 158 15.29 -8.10 -4.56
N LEU A 159 14.24 -7.84 -3.78
CA LEU A 159 13.08 -7.04 -4.21
C LEU A 159 13.12 -5.65 -3.58
N ARG A 160 13.08 -4.62 -4.42
CA ARG A 160 13.08 -3.21 -3.99
C ARG A 160 11.78 -2.53 -4.39
N PHE A 161 11.13 -1.88 -3.44
CA PHE A 161 9.99 -1.01 -3.70
C PHE A 161 10.44 0.44 -3.87
N GLN A 162 10.22 0.99 -5.05
CA GLN A 162 10.39 2.41 -5.35
C GLN A 162 9.04 3.10 -5.15
N ILE A 163 8.89 3.75 -4.00
CA ILE A 163 7.66 4.46 -3.65
C ILE A 163 7.68 5.81 -4.35
N ILE A 164 6.71 6.00 -5.25
CA ILE A 164 6.44 7.31 -5.84
C ILE A 164 5.24 7.88 -5.12
N ALA A 165 5.45 9.00 -4.45
CA ALA A 165 4.36 9.77 -3.91
C ALA A 165 3.51 10.35 -5.02
N ASP A 166 2.27 9.89 -5.13
CA ASP A 166 1.38 10.31 -6.21
C ASP A 166 0.53 11.54 -5.86
N SER A 167 0.69 12.07 -4.64
CA SER A 167 0.06 13.31 -4.18
C SER A 167 0.26 14.50 -5.12
N ASN A 168 1.42 14.59 -5.78
CA ASN A 168 1.74 15.62 -6.77
C ASN A 168 0.97 15.44 -8.10
N PHE A 169 0.54 14.22 -8.44
CA PHE A 169 -0.29 13.99 -9.62
C PHE A 169 -1.76 14.37 -9.39
N TYR A 170 -2.21 14.37 -8.13
CA TYR A 170 -3.62 14.58 -7.77
C TYR A 170 -3.95 15.93 -7.07
N VAL A 171 -2.99 16.88 -7.06
CA VAL A 171 -3.13 18.24 -6.47
C VAL A 171 -4.43 18.94 -6.84
N ARG A 172 -4.80 18.92 -8.12
CA ARG A 172 -6.00 19.63 -8.61
C ARG A 172 -7.29 18.79 -8.55
N PRO A 173 -7.30 17.50 -8.93
CA PRO A 173 -8.53 16.71 -8.93
C PRO A 173 -9.04 16.35 -7.53
N LEU A 174 -8.15 16.15 -6.55
CA LEU A 174 -8.51 15.63 -5.22
C LEU A 174 -8.40 16.67 -4.09
N GLY A 175 -8.13 17.93 -4.44
CA GLY A 175 -7.95 19.01 -3.47
C GLY A 175 -6.77 18.77 -2.53
N SER A 176 -5.73 18.05 -2.98
CA SER A 176 -4.54 17.83 -2.16
C SER A 176 -3.65 19.07 -2.19
N ASP A 177 -3.29 19.57 -1.01
CA ASP A 177 -2.38 20.71 -0.90
C ASP A 177 -0.94 20.22 -1.16
N PRO A 178 -0.24 20.76 -2.17
CA PRO A 178 1.09 20.32 -2.55
C PRO A 178 2.14 20.62 -1.46
N VAL A 179 1.93 21.64 -0.63
CA VAL A 179 2.81 21.96 0.50
C VAL A 179 2.63 20.95 1.62
N ILE A 180 1.40 20.56 1.93
CA ILE A 180 1.09 19.51 2.90
C ILE A 180 1.62 18.16 2.42
N SER A 181 1.42 17.86 1.14
CA SER A 181 1.91 16.65 0.49
C SER A 181 3.43 16.56 0.58
N SER A 182 4.15 17.63 0.23
CA SER A 182 5.62 17.66 0.28
C SER A 182 6.16 17.45 1.70
N LYS A 183 5.52 18.03 2.72
CA LYS A 183 5.90 17.84 4.13
C LYS A 183 5.68 16.40 4.60
N ASN A 184 4.53 15.80 4.29
CA ASN A 184 4.22 14.41 4.66
C ASN A 184 5.24 13.44 4.04
N LEU A 185 5.57 13.62 2.76
CA LEU A 185 6.58 12.81 2.07
C LEU A 185 7.97 12.95 2.66
N PHE A 186 8.37 14.17 3.01
CA PHE A 186 9.65 14.39 3.68
C PHE A 186 9.72 13.61 4.99
N THR A 187 8.65 13.62 5.80
CA THR A 187 8.56 12.83 7.02
C THR A 187 8.67 11.32 6.73
N ILE A 188 7.90 10.79 5.77
CA ILE A 188 7.94 9.37 5.35
C ILE A 188 9.36 8.93 4.97
N PHE A 189 10.04 9.70 4.11
CA PHE A 189 11.37 9.32 3.64
C PHE A 189 12.48 9.55 4.69
N SER A 190 12.23 10.38 5.70
CA SER A 190 13.17 10.62 6.80
C SER A 190 13.14 9.53 7.87
N THR A 191 11.98 8.92 8.14
CA THR A 191 11.84 7.82 9.10
C THR A 191 12.38 6.49 8.56
N THR A 192 12.42 6.29 7.24
CA THR A 192 12.97 5.07 6.61
C THR A 192 14.51 5.01 6.54
N LYS A 193 15.24 6.02 7.05
CA LYS A 193 16.71 6.08 7.01
C LYS A 193 17.41 5.61 8.30
N GLN A 194 16.65 5.12 9.29
CA GLN A 194 17.17 4.47 10.49
C GLN A 194 17.21 2.95 10.30
#